data_AF-A0A849UA37-F1
#
_entry.id   AF-A0A849UA37-F1
#
_cell.length_a   1.000
_cell.length_b   1.000
_cell.length_c   1.000
_cell.angle_alpha   90.00
_cell.angle_beta   90.00
_cell.angle_gamma   90.00
#
_symmetry.space_group_name_H-M   'P 1'
#
loop_
_entity.id
_entity.type
_entity.pdbx_description
1 polymer ?
#
loop_
_entity_poly.entity_id
_entity_poly.type
_entity_poly.pdbx_seq_one_letter_code
_entity_poly.pdbx_strand_id
1 'polypeptide(L)'
;MHTYQSAICLIEERFPSLAEELHNEIIEGLLHPQMGEFARFAQEAIDTGDKDTWEKITTAFLELWSNCDDSVRNALNVSFLEHLNFEDRRRQRQWAYQLMPRAMRSAWEEMESYNRRLHGG
;
A
#
# COMPACT_ATOMS: atom_id res chain seq x y z
N MET A 1 -5.35 17.83 0.28
CA MET A 1 -6.22 16.67 0.09
C MET A 1 -5.85 16.01 -1.22
N HIS A 2 -5.42 14.75 -1.17
CA HIS A 2 -5.06 13.96 -2.32
C HIS A 2 -6.32 13.39 -2.95
N THR A 3 -6.56 13.77 -4.20
CA THR A 3 -7.46 13.09 -5.13
C THR A 3 -6.68 12.04 -5.91
N TYR A 4 -7.39 11.22 -6.69
CA TYR A 4 -6.80 10.24 -7.60
C TYR A 4 -5.48 10.70 -8.26
N GLN A 5 -5.52 11.76 -9.07
CA GLN A 5 -4.35 12.22 -9.83
C GLN A 5 -3.16 12.61 -8.92
N SER A 6 -3.43 13.38 -7.87
CA SER A 6 -2.38 13.81 -6.94
C SER A 6 -1.82 12.67 -6.08
N ALA A 7 -2.57 11.57 -5.91
CA ALA A 7 -2.07 10.39 -5.22
C ALA A 7 -1.08 9.62 -6.11
N ILE A 8 -1.42 9.43 -7.40
CA ILE A 8 -0.50 8.80 -8.37
C ILE A 8 0.76 9.63 -8.54
N CYS A 9 0.65 10.95 -8.70
CA CYS A 9 1.82 11.82 -8.82
C CYS A 9 2.74 11.74 -7.60
N LEU A 10 2.19 11.72 -6.39
CA LEU A 10 3.02 11.57 -5.18
C LEU A 10 3.77 10.24 -5.17
N ILE A 11 3.13 9.14 -5.55
CA ILE A 11 3.79 7.82 -5.61
C ILE A 11 4.90 7.85 -6.65
N GLU A 12 4.63 8.38 -7.84
CA GLU A 12 5.63 8.49 -8.91
C GLU A 12 6.82 9.38 -8.53
N GLU A 13 6.58 10.52 -7.89
CA GLU A 13 7.65 11.41 -7.41
C GLU A 13 8.55 10.74 -6.38
N ARG A 14 7.99 9.89 -5.51
CA ARG A 14 8.73 9.15 -4.48
C ARG A 14 9.40 7.90 -5.03
N PHE A 15 8.79 7.27 -6.03
CA PHE A 15 9.22 6.04 -6.65
C PHE A 15 9.17 6.15 -8.18
N PRO A 16 10.11 6.90 -8.80
CA PRO A 16 10.11 7.09 -10.25
C PRO A 16 10.19 5.78 -11.05
N SER A 17 10.72 4.72 -10.43
CA SER A 17 10.77 3.39 -11.02
C SER A 17 9.40 2.74 -11.22
N LEU A 18 8.33 3.24 -10.58
CA LEU A 18 6.95 2.76 -10.76
C LEU A 18 6.19 3.49 -11.86
N ALA A 19 6.77 4.52 -12.48
CA ALA A 19 6.06 5.33 -13.46
C ALA A 19 5.53 4.49 -14.64
N GLU A 20 6.34 3.54 -15.12
CA GLU A 20 5.96 2.68 -16.25
C GLU A 20 4.78 1.76 -15.88
N GLU A 21 4.78 1.18 -14.68
CA GLU A 21 3.70 0.33 -14.20
C GLU A 21 2.43 1.13 -13.92
N LEU A 22 2.54 2.30 -13.28
CA LEU A 22 1.41 3.16 -12.92
C LEU A 22 0.71 3.75 -14.15
N HIS A 23 1.44 4.00 -15.23
CA HIS A 23 0.91 4.56 -16.48
C HIS A 23 0.83 3.53 -17.62
N ASN A 24 0.76 2.24 -17.27
CA ASN A 24 0.49 1.19 -18.23
C ASN A 24 -0.90 1.40 -18.86
N GLU A 25 -0.99 1.29 -20.20
CA GLU A 25 -2.22 1.52 -20.99
C GLU A 25 -3.47 0.77 -20.49
N ILE A 26 -3.29 -0.36 -19.79
CA ILE A 26 -4.38 -1.18 -19.25
C ILE A 26 -4.96 -0.58 -17.97
N ILE A 27 -4.13 0.05 -17.14
CA ILE A 27 -4.51 0.50 -15.79
C ILE A 27 -4.48 2.01 -15.62
N GLU A 28 -3.95 2.76 -16.59
CA GLU A 28 -3.91 4.20 -16.54
C GLU A 28 -5.34 4.78 -16.38
N GLY A 29 -5.52 5.66 -15.41
CA GLY A 29 -6.84 6.19 -15.08
C GLY A 29 -7.62 5.35 -14.06
N LEU A 30 -7.14 4.15 -13.71
CA LEU A 30 -7.81 3.22 -12.80
C LEU A 30 -7.10 3.18 -11.44
N LEU A 31 -7.58 4.03 -10.52
CA LEU A 31 -7.01 4.20 -9.17
C LEU A 31 -6.74 2.88 -8.43
N HIS A 32 -7.71 1.96 -8.42
CA HIS A 32 -7.59 0.70 -7.69
C HIS A 32 -6.48 -0.21 -8.27
N PRO A 33 -6.47 -0.53 -9.58
CA PRO A 33 -5.34 -1.19 -10.22
C PRO A 33 -3.98 -0.52 -9.98
N GLN A 34 -3.89 0.81 -10.08
CA GLN A 34 -2.64 1.53 -9.85
C GLN A 34 -2.17 1.45 -8.39
N MET A 35 -3.08 1.47 -7.42
CA MET A 35 -2.75 1.18 -6.02
C MET A 35 -2.30 -0.27 -5.83
N GLY A 36 -2.82 -1.20 -6.63
CA GLY A 36 -2.36 -2.59 -6.67
C GLY A 36 -0.90 -2.72 -7.09
N GLU A 37 -0.44 -1.94 -8.08
CA GLU A 37 0.97 -1.90 -8.47
C GLU A 37 1.86 -1.34 -7.34
N PHE A 38 1.39 -0.29 -6.66
CA PHE A 38 2.08 0.21 -5.48
C PHE A 38 2.15 -0.84 -4.36
N ALA A 39 1.09 -1.64 -4.17
CA ALA A 39 1.06 -2.73 -3.20
C ALA A 39 2.04 -3.85 -3.56
N ARG A 40 2.12 -4.20 -4.86
CA ARG A 40 3.06 -5.21 -5.37
C ARG A 40 4.50 -4.77 -5.13
N PHE A 41 4.83 -3.52 -5.41
CA PHE A 41 6.14 -2.93 -5.11
C PHE A 41 6.45 -2.99 -3.60
N ALA A 42 5.47 -2.65 -2.77
CA ALA A 42 5.62 -2.72 -1.32
C ALA A 42 5.85 -4.15 -0.82
N GLN A 43 5.11 -5.12 -1.36
CA GLN A 43 5.29 -6.53 -1.04
C GLN A 43 6.67 -7.04 -1.47
N GLU A 44 7.20 -6.58 -2.60
CA GLU A 44 8.54 -6.95 -3.05
C GLU A 44 9.63 -6.46 -2.08
N ALA A 45 9.51 -5.24 -1.57
CA ALA A 45 10.42 -4.72 -0.53
C ALA A 45 10.36 -5.58 0.76
N ILE A 46 9.15 -5.98 1.17
CA ILE A 46 8.96 -6.90 2.31
C ILE A 46 9.65 -8.25 2.04
N ASP A 47 9.46 -8.78 0.82
CA ASP A 47 9.91 -10.11 0.41
C ASP A 47 11.42 -10.22 0.27
N THR A 48 12.07 -9.13 -0.11
CA THR A 48 13.53 -9.04 -0.29
C THR A 48 14.26 -8.56 0.97
N GLY A 49 13.54 -8.08 1.98
CA GLY A 49 14.15 -7.54 3.20
C GLY A 49 14.63 -6.10 3.06
N ASP A 50 14.18 -5.36 2.05
CA ASP A 50 14.57 -3.98 1.78
C ASP A 50 13.83 -3.02 2.73
N LYS A 51 14.48 -2.77 3.87
CA LYS A 51 13.96 -1.90 4.93
C LYS A 51 13.94 -0.43 4.53
N ASP A 52 14.90 0.02 3.72
CA ASP A 52 15.01 1.41 3.32
C ASP A 52 13.88 1.79 2.36
N THR A 53 13.57 0.89 1.42
CA THR A 53 12.41 1.06 0.52
C THR A 53 11.11 0.95 1.31
N TRP A 54 11.00 0.00 2.25
CA TRP A 54 9.82 -0.12 3.11
C TRP A 54 9.54 1.13 3.95
N GLU A 55 10.57 1.76 4.52
CA GLU A 55 10.41 3.00 5.29
C GLU A 55 9.86 4.14 4.42
N LYS A 56 10.38 4.29 3.19
CA LYS A 56 9.88 5.27 2.22
C LYS A 56 8.43 5.01 1.84
N ILE A 57 8.07 3.74 1.60
CA ILE A 57 6.70 3.33 1.28
C ILE A 57 5.75 3.70 2.41
N THR A 58 6.10 3.35 3.66
CA THR A 58 5.23 3.64 4.80
C THR A 58 5.07 5.14 5.02
N THR A 59 6.10 5.94 4.72
CA THR A 59 6.05 7.40 4.75
C THR A 59 5.09 7.96 3.69
N ALA A 60 5.22 7.51 2.44
CA ALA A 60 4.31 7.88 1.35
C ALA A 60 2.85 7.48 1.65
N PHE A 61 2.65 6.27 2.18
CA PHE A 61 1.33 5.81 2.62
C PHE A 61 0.72 6.76 3.65
N LEU A 62 1.47 7.15 4.70
CA LEU A 62 0.96 8.05 5.73
C LEU A 62 0.61 9.43 5.20
N GLU A 63 1.44 9.97 4.29
CA GLU A 63 1.20 11.25 3.64
C GLU A 63 -0.16 11.22 2.91
N LEU A 64 -0.39 10.20 2.07
CA LEU A 64 -1.66 9.98 1.40
C LEU A 64 -2.82 9.77 2.37
N TRP A 65 -2.67 8.84 3.31
CA TRP A 65 -3.72 8.42 4.24
C TRP A 65 -4.23 9.58 5.12
N SER A 66 -3.32 10.46 5.54
CA SER A 66 -3.64 11.58 6.44
C SER A 66 -4.52 12.65 5.80
N ASN A 67 -4.49 12.78 4.48
CA ASN A 67 -5.11 13.90 3.77
C ASN A 67 -5.54 13.49 2.37
N CYS A 68 -6.41 12.50 2.23
CA CYS A 68 -6.97 12.05 0.94
C CYS A 68 -8.50 12.09 0.93
N ASP A 69 -9.08 12.01 -0.27
CA ASP A 69 -10.51 11.77 -0.43
C ASP A 69 -10.90 10.30 -0.15
N ASP A 70 -12.20 10.04 -0.07
CA ASP A 70 -12.73 8.71 0.25
C ASP A 70 -12.36 7.65 -0.80
N SER A 71 -12.18 8.05 -2.06
CA SER A 71 -11.83 7.11 -3.14
C SER A 71 -10.39 6.61 -3.00
N VAL A 72 -9.45 7.51 -2.73
CA VAL A 72 -8.04 7.18 -2.47
C VAL A 72 -7.92 6.41 -1.16
N ARG A 73 -8.65 6.83 -0.11
CA ARG A 73 -8.68 6.09 1.15
C ARG A 73 -9.17 4.65 0.97
N ASN A 74 -10.24 4.47 0.22
CA ASN A 74 -10.76 3.13 -0.09
C ASN A 74 -9.75 2.31 -0.88
N ALA A 75 -9.09 2.88 -1.89
CA ALA A 75 -8.07 2.19 -2.68
C ALA A 75 -6.83 1.83 -1.85
N LEU A 76 -6.36 2.71 -0.96
CA LEU A 76 -5.28 2.40 -0.01
C LEU A 76 -5.68 1.26 0.93
N ASN A 77 -6.95 1.18 1.32
CA ASN A 77 -7.42 0.12 2.19
C ASN A 77 -7.51 -1.23 1.46
N VAL A 78 -8.31 -1.29 0.39
CA VAL A 78 -8.68 -2.56 -0.26
C VAL A 78 -7.72 -3.00 -1.38
N SER A 79 -6.95 -2.08 -1.95
CA SER A 79 -6.03 -2.39 -3.07
C SER A 79 -4.57 -2.30 -2.66
N PHE A 80 -4.26 -1.67 -1.53
CA PHE A 80 -2.91 -1.63 -0.98
C PHE A 80 -2.76 -2.49 0.28
N LEU A 81 -3.41 -2.14 1.39
CA LEU A 81 -3.20 -2.83 2.67
C LEU A 81 -3.62 -4.31 2.62
N GLU A 82 -4.74 -4.64 1.98
CA GLU A 82 -5.22 -6.02 1.83
C GLU A 82 -4.24 -6.95 1.10
N HIS A 83 -3.41 -6.37 0.25
CA HIS A 83 -2.46 -7.12 -0.57
C HIS A 83 -1.10 -7.31 0.11
N LEU A 84 -0.89 -6.71 1.29
CA LEU A 84 0.34 -6.89 2.05
C LEU A 84 0.26 -8.12 2.94
N ASN A 85 1.20 -9.03 2.74
CA ASN A 85 1.36 -10.23 3.54
C ASN A 85 2.58 -10.12 4.46
N PHE A 86 2.32 -10.12 5.77
CA PHE A 86 3.34 -10.08 6.83
C PHE A 86 3.62 -11.44 7.47
N GLU A 87 2.87 -12.48 7.10
CA GLU A 87 2.97 -13.83 7.64
C GLU A 87 3.25 -14.85 6.52
N ASP A 88 4.48 -15.35 6.47
CA ASP A 88 4.84 -16.48 5.61
C ASP A 88 5.68 -17.48 6.39
N ARG A 89 5.34 -18.76 6.28
CA ARG A 89 6.11 -19.86 6.90
C ARG A 89 7.50 -20.03 6.27
N ARG A 90 7.72 -19.47 5.07
CA ARG A 90 8.98 -19.59 4.31
C ARG A 90 9.88 -18.36 4.38
N ARG A 91 9.33 -17.17 4.66
CA ARG A 91 10.07 -15.90 4.70
C ARG A 91 9.78 -15.15 5.99
N GLN A 92 10.82 -14.66 6.67
CA GLN A 92 10.63 -13.80 7.85
C GLN A 92 10.18 -12.40 7.39
N ARG A 93 8.87 -12.16 7.40
CA ARG A 93 8.25 -10.87 7.01
C ARG A 93 7.79 -10.02 8.21
N GLN A 94 7.86 -10.58 9.43
CA GLN A 94 7.42 -9.92 10.67
C GLN A 94 8.13 -8.58 10.93
N TRP A 95 9.37 -8.42 10.43
CA TRP A 95 10.11 -7.17 10.57
C TRP A 95 9.35 -5.99 9.93
N ALA A 96 8.68 -6.20 8.79
CA ALA A 96 7.97 -5.13 8.09
C ALA A 96 6.77 -4.66 8.90
N TYR A 97 6.03 -5.61 9.49
CA TYR A 97 4.94 -5.30 10.42
C TYR A 97 5.43 -4.54 11.66
N GLN A 98 6.57 -4.95 12.24
CA GLN A 98 7.17 -4.27 13.39
C GLN A 98 7.63 -2.84 13.08
N LEU A 99 8.10 -2.58 11.85
CA LEU A 99 8.50 -1.25 11.41
C LEU A 99 7.34 -0.39 10.91
N MET A 100 6.14 -0.93 10.72
CA MET A 100 4.99 -0.12 10.32
C MET A 100 4.73 1.01 11.32
N PRO A 101 4.55 2.25 10.83
CA PRO A 101 4.05 3.33 11.67
C PRO A 101 2.69 3.00 12.27
N ARG A 102 2.46 3.49 13.49
CA ARG A 102 1.26 3.15 14.28
C ARG A 102 -0.05 3.37 13.52
N ALA A 103 -0.20 4.49 12.80
CA ALA A 103 -1.41 4.79 12.07
C ALA A 103 -1.67 3.81 10.91
N MET A 104 -0.62 3.42 10.17
CA MET A 104 -0.72 2.41 9.12
C MET A 104 -1.05 1.03 9.69
N ARG A 105 -0.41 0.66 10.81
CA ARG A 105 -0.69 -0.61 11.50
C ARG A 105 -2.15 -0.68 11.97
N SER A 106 -2.67 0.39 12.58
CA SER A 106 -4.08 0.44 13.00
C SER A 106 -5.03 0.32 11.80
N ALA A 107 -4.75 1.00 10.69
CA ALA A 107 -5.56 0.86 9.47
C ALA A 107 -5.54 -0.59 8.94
N TRP A 108 -4.38 -1.25 8.95
CA TRP A 108 -4.25 -2.65 8.53
C TRP A 108 -5.01 -3.61 9.47
N GLU A 109 -4.91 -3.44 10.78
CA GLU A 109 -5.64 -4.25 11.77
C GLU A 109 -7.15 -4.09 11.66
N GLU A 110 -7.63 -2.85 11.45
CA GLU A 110 -9.05 -2.56 11.23
C GLU A 110 -9.56 -3.28 9.98
N MET A 111 -8.84 -3.18 8.87
CA MET A 111 -9.13 -3.89 7.62
C MET A 111 -9.14 -5.41 7.82
N GLU A 112 -8.12 -5.98 8.46
CA GLU A 112 -8.01 -7.43 8.67
C GLU A 112 -9.12 -7.94 9.60
N SER A 113 -9.50 -7.15 10.61
CA SER A 113 -10.66 -7.44 11.46
C SER A 113 -11.99 -7.43 10.70
N TYR A 114 -12.15 -6.50 9.74
CA TYR A 114 -13.34 -6.40 8.90
C TYR A 114 -13.43 -7.59 7.94
N ASN A 115 -12.33 -7.94 7.27
CA ASN A 115 -12.27 -9.07 6.35
C ASN A 115 -12.52 -10.42 7.04
N ARG A 116 -11.99 -10.63 8.25
CA ARG A 116 -12.31 -11.82 9.06
C ARG A 116 -13.80 -11.93 9.39
N ARG A 117 -14.49 -10.81 9.65
CA ARG A 117 -15.94 -10.80 9.91
C ARG A 117 -16.75 -11.16 8.67
N LEU A 118 -16.33 -10.70 7.49
CA LEU A 118 -17.02 -10.97 6.23
C LEU A 118 -16.87 -12.42 5.78
N HIS A 119 -15.70 -13.02 5.97
CA HIS A 119 -15.41 -14.35 5.46
C HIS A 119 -15.75 -15.49 6.42
N GLY A 120 -16.20 -15.19 7.64
CA GLY A 120 -16.57 -16.17 8.65
C GLY A 120 -15.32 -16.87 9.21
N GLY A 121 -14.98 -16.56 10.47
CA GLY A 121 -13.93 -17.27 11.20
C GLY A 121 -14.24 -18.74 11.43
#